data_AF-A0A2P2D4X4-F1
#
_entry.id   AF-A0A2P2D4X4-F1
#
_cell.length_a   1.000
_cell.length_b   1.000
_cell.length_c   1.000
_cell.angle_alpha   90.00
_cell.angle_beta   90.00
_cell.angle_gamma   90.00
#
_symmetry.space_group_name_H-M   'P 1'
#
loop_
_entity.id
_entity.type
_entity.pdbx_description
1 polymer ?
#
loop_
_entity_poly.entity_id
_entity_poly.type
_entity_poly.pdbx_seq_one_letter_code
_entity_poly.pdbx_strand_id
1 'polypeptide(L)'
;MKKLSPSYILAVISGIAAFISFLLIRKYFGGETADGLAQSLCDAVSESGSCSKVSESSISAIRNVPWLGDLPIALFGFAFYGFITYLFVRSEKSPENKEGYLLLSFYILLLGLVIDLGLFSASVFYIDAICGLCAATWISTLILVVGTFLQIKGYQDKSLKKAFSILQIEGLNSYIVVLLFLAAGQIGGKSFHDSLVDGEHTGVAQIQKQLADYEKAPMVSIDLKGSSIQGDPNAPITIVKFADFNCGHCMDTSHILKRVLRDYPGLVKIVYKNFPLDANCNRLVQSPRPDASSCVAASAAICADKQNKFPAIYEGLYKNTENRIAHSPASVLSLAQQEGLDMNQFRSCLSSPAVRDQINKEVDDAAKVEIHSTPSLFINNKPIQSGTPKEAFLRALIESLIKKV
;
A
#
# COMPACT_ATOMS: atom_id res chain seq x y z
N MET A 1 -7.20 48.98 10.50
CA MET A 1 -6.63 47.62 10.51
C MET A 1 -5.33 47.65 11.30
N LYS A 2 -5.21 46.95 12.44
CA LYS A 2 -3.94 46.86 13.18
C LYS A 2 -2.94 46.06 12.33
N LYS A 3 -1.74 46.61 12.07
CA LYS A 3 -0.66 45.86 11.40
C LYS A 3 -0.25 44.69 12.31
N LEU A 4 -0.22 43.48 11.77
CA LEU A 4 0.30 42.31 12.46
C LEU A 4 1.80 42.49 12.72
N SER A 5 2.27 42.13 13.92
CA SER A 5 3.70 42.18 14.23
C SER A 5 4.44 41.06 13.49
N PRO A 6 5.73 41.27 13.15
CA PRO A 6 6.53 40.26 12.45
C PRO A 6 6.54 38.90 13.16
N SER A 7 6.65 38.87 14.49
CA SER A 7 6.61 37.62 15.26
C SER A 7 5.27 36.89 15.13
N TYR A 8 4.14 37.62 15.04
CA TYR A 8 2.83 36.98 14.84
C TYR A 8 2.71 36.37 13.44
N ILE A 9 3.28 37.02 12.42
CA ILE A 9 3.35 36.45 11.06
C ILE A 9 4.15 35.14 11.09
N LEU A 10 5.30 35.12 11.77
CA LEU A 10 6.09 33.89 11.93
C LEU A 10 5.35 32.83 12.74
N ALA A 11 4.59 33.20 13.77
CA ALA A 11 3.74 32.28 14.53
C ALA A 11 2.67 31.62 13.64
N VAL A 12 2.08 32.37 12.71
CA VAL A 12 1.11 31.82 11.75
C VAL A 12 1.79 30.83 10.81
N ILE A 13 2.97 31.18 10.28
CA ILE A 13 3.75 30.31 9.38
C ILE A 13 4.13 29.01 10.10
N SER A 14 4.63 29.09 11.33
CA SER A 14 4.96 27.89 12.11
C SER A 14 3.71 27.09 12.47
N GLY A 15 2.56 27.74 12.70
CA GLY A 15 1.28 27.05 12.92
C GLY A 15 0.82 26.26 11.69
N ILE A 16 0.98 26.82 10.49
CA ILE A 16 0.71 26.12 9.23
C ILE A 16 1.66 24.93 9.05
N ALA A 17 2.95 25.09 9.34
CA ALA A 17 3.93 24.01 9.27
C ALA A 17 3.63 22.89 10.28
N ALA A 18 3.14 23.23 11.48
CA ALA A 18 2.64 22.27 12.45
C ALA A 18 1.43 21.51 11.87
N PHE A 19 0.47 22.22 11.27
CA PHE A 19 -0.69 21.59 10.64
C PHE A 19 -0.28 20.63 9.50
N ILE A 20 0.66 21.01 8.63
CA ILE A 20 1.19 20.13 7.59
C ILE A 20 1.86 18.89 8.20
N SER A 21 2.63 19.07 9.26
CA SER A 21 3.25 17.95 9.99
C SER A 21 2.18 17.03 10.60
N PHE A 22 1.08 17.58 11.10
CA PHE A 22 -0.05 16.80 11.57
C PHE A 22 -0.73 16.01 10.44
N LEU A 23 -0.87 16.59 9.24
CA LEU A 23 -1.36 15.86 8.07
C LEU A 23 -0.41 14.71 7.68
N LEU A 24 0.90 14.91 7.79
CA LEU A 24 1.89 13.84 7.57
C LEU A 24 1.78 12.72 8.62
N ILE A 25 1.54 13.05 9.89
CA ILE A 25 1.23 12.05 10.93
C ILE A 25 -0.01 11.25 10.54
N ARG A 26 -1.06 11.93 10.07
CA ARG A 26 -2.30 11.27 9.63
C ARG A 26 -2.07 10.36 8.44
N LYS A 27 -1.29 10.80 7.46
CA LYS A 27 -0.91 9.98 6.30
C LYS A 27 -0.08 8.76 6.69
N TYR A 28 0.73 8.85 7.75
CA TYR A 28 1.47 7.69 8.27
C TYR A 28 0.55 6.67 8.94
N PHE A 29 -0.48 7.12 9.67
CA PHE A 29 -1.37 6.24 10.45
C PHE A 29 -2.65 5.79 9.72
N GLY A 30 -3.08 6.44 8.63
CA GLY A 30 -4.37 6.20 7.96
C GLY A 30 -4.28 5.47 6.62
N GLY A 31 -5.26 4.61 6.32
CA GLY A 31 -5.47 3.97 5.03
C GLY A 31 -6.28 4.81 4.03
N GLU A 32 -6.55 4.23 2.86
CA GLU A 32 -7.00 4.88 1.60
C GLU A 32 -8.18 5.88 1.67
N THR A 33 -8.95 5.92 2.77
CA THR A 33 -10.13 6.79 2.94
C THR A 33 -9.92 8.00 3.86
N ALA A 34 -8.91 8.01 4.73
CA ALA A 34 -8.63 9.11 5.66
C ALA A 34 -7.82 10.28 5.04
N ASP A 35 -7.41 10.12 3.78
CA ASP A 35 -6.24 10.77 3.19
C ASP A 35 -6.57 11.84 2.13
N GLY A 36 -7.84 12.11 1.82
CA GLY A 36 -8.21 13.00 0.70
C GLY A 36 -7.56 14.38 0.73
N LEU A 37 -7.42 15.01 1.90
CA LEU A 37 -6.80 16.34 2.04
C LEU A 37 -5.26 16.29 1.99
N ALA A 38 -4.63 15.33 2.69
CA ALA A 38 -3.18 15.20 2.68
C ALA A 38 -2.68 14.74 1.30
N GLN A 39 -3.41 13.84 0.66
CA GLN A 39 -3.13 13.35 -0.68
C GLN A 39 -3.36 14.42 -1.73
N SER A 40 -4.48 15.16 -1.70
CA SER A 40 -4.71 16.27 -2.64
C SER A 40 -3.67 17.39 -2.50
N LEU A 41 -3.26 17.73 -1.27
CA LEU A 41 -2.18 18.70 -1.05
C LEU A 41 -0.82 18.16 -1.48
N CYS A 42 -0.58 16.85 -1.34
CA CYS A 42 0.64 16.23 -1.84
C CYS A 42 0.71 16.24 -3.37
N ASP A 43 -0.37 15.81 -4.04
CA ASP A 43 -0.46 15.72 -5.49
C ASP A 43 -0.48 17.11 -6.16
N ALA A 44 -0.89 18.15 -5.43
CA ALA A 44 -0.79 19.53 -5.88
C ALA A 44 0.66 20.07 -5.91
N VAL A 45 1.58 19.45 -5.16
CA VAL A 45 2.94 19.97 -4.94
C VAL A 45 4.02 19.03 -5.49
N SER A 46 3.69 17.76 -5.76
CA SER A 46 4.64 16.73 -6.21
C SER A 46 3.98 15.68 -7.10
N GLU A 47 4.78 14.85 -7.76
CA GLU A 47 4.29 13.72 -8.56
C GLU A 47 3.42 12.77 -7.71
N SER A 48 2.36 12.24 -8.32
CA SER A 48 1.38 11.41 -7.63
C SER A 48 2.04 10.17 -7.02
N GLY A 49 1.75 9.92 -5.74
CA GLY A 49 2.29 8.78 -4.98
C GLY A 49 3.68 8.99 -4.36
N SER A 50 4.35 10.14 -4.58
CA SER A 50 5.64 10.46 -3.96
C SER A 50 5.57 10.51 -2.43
N CYS A 51 4.53 11.11 -1.85
CA CYS A 51 4.36 11.16 -0.40
C CYS A 51 4.10 9.76 0.20
N SER A 52 3.43 8.86 -0.52
CA SER A 52 3.16 7.49 -0.05
C SER A 52 4.46 6.66 -0.01
N LYS A 53 5.29 6.76 -1.06
CA LYS A 53 6.64 6.15 -1.04
C LYS A 53 7.47 6.60 0.16
N VAL A 54 7.42 7.90 0.50
CA VAL A 54 8.16 8.43 1.66
C VAL A 54 7.57 7.95 2.98
N SER A 55 6.24 7.94 3.14
CA SER A 55 5.60 7.51 4.39
C SER A 55 5.77 6.01 4.66
N GLU A 56 5.81 5.18 3.63
CA GLU A 56 5.97 3.71 3.76
C GLU A 56 7.44 3.27 3.94
N SER A 57 8.39 4.18 3.74
CA SER A 57 9.82 3.88 3.84
C SER A 57 10.24 3.38 5.23
N SER A 58 11.36 2.66 5.30
CA SER A 58 11.92 2.20 6.58
C SER A 58 12.39 3.34 7.48
N ILE A 59 12.64 4.52 6.92
CA ILE A 59 13.16 5.69 7.64
C ILE A 59 12.05 6.67 8.06
N SER A 60 10.78 6.42 7.73
CA SER A 60 9.69 7.35 8.03
C SER A 60 9.27 7.36 9.51
N ALA A 61 9.71 6.36 10.29
CA ALA A 61 9.37 6.21 11.70
C ALA A 61 10.45 5.50 12.51
N ILE A 62 10.46 5.78 13.81
CA ILE A 62 11.14 4.95 14.81
C ILE A 62 10.20 3.81 15.14
N ARG A 63 10.52 2.61 14.66
CA ARG A 63 9.65 1.44 14.79
C ARG A 63 9.85 0.71 16.11
N ASN A 64 8.78 0.07 16.59
CA ASN A 64 8.80 -0.80 17.79
C ASN A 64 9.28 -0.11 19.07
N VAL A 65 8.88 1.14 19.32
CA VAL A 65 9.16 1.79 20.59
C VAL A 65 8.35 1.10 21.70
N PRO A 66 8.98 0.61 22.78
CA PRO A 66 8.27 -0.06 23.86
C PRO A 66 7.10 0.78 24.36
N TRP A 67 5.92 0.17 24.50
CA TRP A 67 4.67 0.78 24.99
C TRP A 67 4.04 1.86 24.08
N LEU A 68 4.78 2.45 23.15
CA LEU A 68 4.32 3.55 22.29
C LEU A 68 4.07 3.14 20.83
N GLY A 69 4.63 2.01 20.39
CA GLY A 69 4.52 1.51 19.03
C GLY A 69 5.40 2.31 18.06
N ASP A 70 4.92 2.50 16.83
CA ASP A 70 5.65 3.28 15.84
C ASP A 70 5.49 4.78 16.06
N LEU A 71 6.62 5.50 16.05
CA LEU A 71 6.66 6.95 16.17
C LEU A 71 7.11 7.56 14.82
N PRO A 72 6.19 8.10 14.00
CA PRO A 72 6.57 8.72 12.74
C PRO A 72 7.44 9.96 12.96
N ILE A 73 8.38 10.21 12.05
CA ILE A 73 9.23 11.41 12.10
C ILE A 73 8.39 12.69 12.09
N ALA A 74 7.26 12.68 11.36
CA ALA A 74 6.30 13.77 11.31
C ALA A 74 5.74 14.17 12.70
N LEU A 75 5.73 13.25 13.68
CA LEU A 75 5.38 13.54 15.06
C LEU A 75 6.30 14.58 15.70
N PHE A 76 7.61 14.41 15.47
CA PHE A 76 8.62 15.32 15.98
C PHE A 76 8.54 16.67 15.26
N GLY A 77 8.22 16.66 13.96
CA GLY A 77 7.91 17.88 13.20
C GLY A 77 6.72 18.66 13.78
N PHE A 78 5.62 17.98 14.11
CA PHE A 78 4.45 18.61 14.72
C PHE A 78 4.77 19.24 16.07
N ALA A 79 5.50 18.52 16.94
CA ALA A 79 5.94 19.06 18.23
C ALA A 79 6.91 20.23 18.07
N PHE A 80 7.85 20.13 17.12
CA PHE A 80 8.82 21.19 16.81
C PHE A 80 8.12 22.48 16.37
N TYR A 81 7.26 22.43 15.36
CA TYR A 81 6.58 23.64 14.86
C TYR A 81 5.53 24.17 15.86
N GLY A 82 4.89 23.28 16.61
CA GLY A 82 4.01 23.66 17.72
C GLY A 82 4.76 24.46 18.80
N PHE A 83 5.96 24.00 19.16
CA PHE A 83 6.81 24.70 20.12
C PHE A 83 7.34 26.04 19.58
N ILE A 84 7.77 26.10 18.31
CA ILE A 84 8.16 27.36 17.66
C ILE A 84 7.00 28.37 17.65
N THR A 85 5.79 27.91 17.35
CA THR A 85 4.58 28.76 17.40
C THR A 85 4.36 29.32 18.80
N TYR A 86 4.50 28.47 19.83
CA TYR A 86 4.41 28.88 21.22
C TYR A 86 5.45 29.96 21.57
N LEU A 87 6.71 29.79 21.17
CA LEU A 87 7.78 30.77 21.44
C LEU A 87 7.51 32.12 20.75
N PHE A 88 7.05 32.14 19.51
CA PHE A 88 6.69 33.40 18.85
C PHE A 88 5.51 34.10 19.52
N VAL A 89 4.47 33.35 19.92
CA VAL A 89 3.34 33.93 20.67
C VAL A 89 3.81 34.49 22.02
N ARG A 90 4.69 33.78 22.72
CA ARG A 90 5.28 34.26 23.98
C ARG A 90 6.15 35.50 23.80
N SER A 91 6.92 35.59 22.71
CA SER A 91 7.75 36.76 22.42
C SER A 91 6.94 38.07 22.31
N GLU A 92 5.66 37.97 21.93
CA GLU A 92 4.74 39.11 21.86
C GLU A 92 4.02 39.38 23.18
N LYS A 93 3.75 38.34 23.98
CA LYS A 93 3.08 38.46 25.28
C LYS A 93 4.02 38.88 26.42
N SER A 94 5.32 38.69 26.25
CA SER A 94 6.37 38.99 27.23
C SER A 94 7.43 39.91 26.63
N PRO A 95 7.12 41.22 26.44
CA PRO A 95 8.04 42.18 25.83
C PRO A 95 9.40 42.26 26.52
N GLU A 96 9.43 42.10 27.84
CA GLU A 96 10.64 42.12 28.67
C GLU A 96 11.63 40.99 28.36
N ASN A 97 11.12 39.87 27.86
CA ASN A 97 11.90 38.67 27.52
C ASN A 97 11.94 38.39 26.01
N LYS A 98 11.40 39.31 25.19
CA LYS A 98 11.22 39.12 23.74
C LYS A 98 12.49 38.70 23.02
N GLU A 99 13.62 39.34 23.35
CA GLU A 99 14.90 39.03 22.71
C GLU A 99 15.34 37.59 22.97
N GLY A 100 15.16 37.10 24.19
CA GLY A 100 15.48 35.73 24.57
C GLY A 100 14.62 34.72 23.80
N TYR A 101 13.31 34.96 23.69
CA TYR A 101 12.41 34.08 22.93
C TYR A 101 12.80 33.99 21.46
N LEU A 102 13.11 35.13 20.81
CA LEU A 102 13.50 35.16 19.41
C LEU A 102 14.87 34.51 19.17
N LEU A 103 15.83 34.68 20.09
CA LEU A 103 17.11 34.00 20.02
C LEU A 103 16.94 32.48 20.21
N LEU A 104 16.13 32.04 21.17
CA LEU A 104 15.84 30.62 21.39
C LEU A 104 15.17 30.01 20.16
N SER A 105 14.14 30.66 19.61
CA SER A 105 13.51 30.23 18.35
C SER A 105 14.53 30.12 17.23
N PHE A 106 15.42 31.11 17.06
CA PHE A 106 16.42 31.09 15.99
C PHE A 106 17.37 29.90 16.09
N TYR A 107 17.90 29.62 17.29
CA TYR A 107 18.83 28.49 17.48
C TYR A 107 18.14 27.13 17.31
N ILE A 108 16.90 26.99 17.79
CA ILE A 108 16.11 25.77 17.57
C ILE A 108 15.79 25.59 16.08
N LEU A 109 15.45 26.67 15.37
CA LEU A 109 15.20 26.64 13.93
C LEU A 109 16.45 26.28 13.12
N LEU A 110 17.65 26.74 13.53
CA LEU A 110 18.90 26.32 12.90
C LEU A 110 19.15 24.81 13.08
N LEU A 111 18.89 24.26 14.26
CA LEU A 111 18.98 22.83 14.50
C LEU A 111 17.97 22.06 13.63
N GLY A 112 16.72 22.54 13.56
CA GLY A 112 15.69 21.98 12.69
C GLY A 112 16.13 21.96 11.22
N LEU A 113 16.72 23.06 10.73
CA LEU A 113 17.21 23.15 9.36
C LEU A 113 18.31 22.11 9.05
N VAL A 114 19.20 21.81 10.00
CA VAL A 114 20.22 20.77 9.83
C VAL A 114 19.58 19.38 9.73
N ILE A 115 18.57 19.10 10.56
CA ILE A 115 17.82 17.84 10.51
C ILE A 115 17.06 17.72 9.17
N ASP A 116 16.41 18.80 8.73
CA ASP A 116 15.69 18.87 7.46
C ASP A 116 16.62 18.57 6.26
N LEU A 117 17.84 19.09 6.25
CA LEU A 117 18.84 18.77 5.22
C LEU A 117 19.23 17.28 5.22
N GLY A 118 19.34 16.67 6.39
CA GLY A 118 19.59 15.23 6.53
C GLY A 118 18.43 14.39 6.01
N LEU A 119 17.19 14.74 6.37
CA LEU A 119 15.98 14.05 5.91
C LEU A 119 15.76 14.22 4.40
N PHE A 120 16.02 15.41 3.86
CA PHE A 120 15.97 15.66 2.42
C PHE A 120 17.01 14.81 1.68
N SER A 121 18.25 14.79 2.17
CA SER A 121 19.30 13.95 1.61
C SER A 121 18.90 12.48 1.65
N ALA A 122 18.31 12.02 2.75
CA ALA A 122 17.81 10.65 2.85
C ALA A 122 16.70 10.35 1.81
N SER A 123 15.77 11.29 1.63
CA SER A 123 14.69 11.19 0.64
C SER A 123 15.21 11.07 -0.79
N VAL A 124 16.20 11.90 -1.15
CA VAL A 124 16.77 11.92 -2.51
C VAL A 124 17.65 10.70 -2.77
N PHE A 125 18.53 10.34 -1.84
CA PHE A 125 19.55 9.30 -2.08
C PHE A 125 19.10 7.88 -1.73
N TYR A 126 18.11 7.69 -0.85
CA TYR A 126 17.68 6.35 -0.40
C TYR A 126 16.25 5.99 -0.82
N ILE A 127 15.33 6.96 -0.90
CA ILE A 127 13.92 6.69 -1.25
C ILE A 127 13.64 6.92 -2.75
N ASP A 128 14.44 7.76 -3.41
CA ASP A 128 14.22 8.19 -4.80
C ASP A 128 12.82 8.80 -5.00
N ALA A 129 12.38 9.60 -4.03
CA ALA A 129 11.12 10.33 -4.07
C ALA A 129 11.21 11.61 -3.23
N ILE A 130 10.54 12.67 -3.68
CA ILE A 130 10.43 13.93 -2.94
C ILE A 130 8.96 14.15 -2.58
N CYS A 131 8.64 14.01 -1.29
CA CYS A 131 7.32 14.29 -0.74
C CYS A 131 7.05 15.81 -0.74
N GLY A 132 6.02 16.27 -1.45
CA GLY A 132 5.67 17.68 -1.54
C GLY A 132 5.32 18.33 -0.18
N LEU A 133 4.68 17.57 0.72
CA LEU A 133 4.39 18.06 2.08
C LEU A 133 5.65 18.21 2.94
N CYS A 134 6.63 17.31 2.79
CA CYS A 134 7.95 17.45 3.45
C CYS A 134 8.70 18.67 2.89
N ALA A 135 8.65 18.89 1.57
CA ALA A 135 9.23 20.08 0.95
C ALA A 135 8.59 21.37 1.49
N ALA A 136 7.26 21.39 1.67
CA ALA A 136 6.56 22.52 2.27
C ALA A 136 7.02 22.81 3.71
N THR A 137 7.27 21.78 4.52
CA THR A 137 7.85 21.97 5.86
C THR A 137 9.27 22.55 5.82
N TRP A 138 10.13 22.07 4.91
CA TRP A 138 11.49 22.61 4.76
C TRP A 138 11.51 24.08 4.31
N ILE A 139 10.66 24.42 3.34
CA ILE A 139 10.48 25.81 2.89
C ILE A 139 9.99 26.68 4.06
N SER A 140 9.06 26.17 4.87
CA SER A 140 8.58 26.87 6.06
C SER A 140 9.71 27.09 7.06
N THR A 141 10.54 26.08 7.34
CA THR A 141 11.73 26.23 8.22
C THR A 141 12.66 27.33 7.71
N LEU A 142 12.96 27.36 6.41
CA LEU A 142 13.82 28.38 5.82
C LEU A 142 13.25 29.80 5.99
N ILE A 143 11.95 29.97 5.72
CA ILE A 143 11.25 31.25 5.90
C ILE A 143 11.30 31.68 7.37
N LEU A 144 11.09 30.76 8.31
CA LEU A 144 11.15 31.03 9.75
C LEU A 144 12.56 31.43 10.19
N VAL A 145 13.61 30.73 9.72
CA VAL A 145 15.01 31.07 10.01
C VAL A 145 15.33 32.48 9.53
N VAL A 146 15.03 32.79 8.26
CA VAL A 146 15.31 34.11 7.65
C VAL A 146 14.51 35.20 8.34
N GLY A 147 13.20 34.97 8.55
CA GLY A 147 12.32 35.92 9.20
C GLY A 147 12.73 36.22 10.65
N THR A 148 13.22 35.22 11.38
CA THR A 148 13.73 35.41 12.74
C THR A 148 15.07 36.13 12.72
N PHE A 149 15.98 35.75 11.81
CA PHE A 149 17.27 36.40 11.62
C PHE A 149 17.12 37.91 11.38
N LEU A 150 16.18 38.31 10.51
CA LEU A 150 15.92 39.71 10.20
C LEU A 150 15.48 40.53 11.42
N GLN A 151 14.85 39.89 12.41
CA GLN A 151 14.45 40.55 13.66
C GLN A 151 15.59 40.64 14.67
N ILE A 152 16.42 39.60 14.77
CA ILE A 152 17.50 39.55 15.75
C ILE A 152 18.82 40.17 15.26
N LYS A 153 18.94 40.51 13.97
CA LYS A 153 20.21 40.98 13.37
C LYS A 153 20.82 42.17 14.10
N GLY A 154 19.98 43.05 14.68
CA GLY A 154 20.39 44.24 15.41
C GLY A 154 20.62 44.05 16.91
N TYR A 155 20.43 42.84 17.46
CA TYR A 155 20.64 42.59 18.89
C TYR A 155 22.12 42.63 19.24
N GLN A 156 22.45 43.29 20.35
CA GLN A 156 23.83 43.42 20.85
C GLN A 156 24.33 42.10 21.45
N ASP A 157 23.52 41.46 22.29
CA ASP A 157 23.82 40.16 22.88
C ASP A 157 23.00 39.06 22.19
N LYS A 158 23.69 38.23 21.39
CA LYS A 158 23.14 37.06 20.69
C LYS A 158 23.58 35.75 21.33
N SER A 159 24.10 35.78 22.56
CA SER A 159 24.69 34.61 23.21
C SER A 159 23.68 33.48 23.42
N LEU A 160 24.16 32.24 23.30
CA LEU A 160 23.36 31.04 23.65
C LEU A 160 22.88 31.10 25.10
N LYS A 161 23.67 31.67 26.01
CA LYS A 161 23.29 31.84 27.43
C LYS A 161 21.98 32.61 27.58
N LYS A 162 21.79 33.68 26.80
CA LYS A 162 20.56 34.48 26.78
C LYS A 162 19.38 33.76 26.13
N ALA A 163 19.63 32.88 25.15
CA ALA A 163 18.58 32.02 24.60
C ALA A 163 18.13 30.97 25.64
N PHE A 164 19.08 30.30 26.29
CA PHE A 164 18.81 29.24 27.27
C PHE A 164 18.24 29.76 28.59
N SER A 165 18.42 31.03 28.95
CA SER A 165 17.79 31.60 30.15
C SER A 165 16.25 31.56 30.06
N ILE A 166 15.67 31.63 28.86
CA ILE A 166 14.23 31.45 28.66
C ILE A 166 13.76 30.04 29.02
N LEU A 167 14.58 29.01 28.76
CA LEU A 167 14.27 27.64 29.18
C LEU A 167 14.33 27.47 30.70
N GLN A 168 15.04 28.32 31.43
CA GLN A 168 14.99 28.33 32.90
C GLN A 168 13.73 29.02 33.42
N ILE A 169 13.29 30.10 32.76
CA ILE A 169 12.10 30.87 33.13
C ILE A 169 10.82 30.10 32.82
N GLU A 170 10.75 29.46 31.66
CA GLU A 170 9.56 28.74 31.16
C GLU A 170 9.74 27.22 31.23
N GLY A 171 10.74 26.70 31.96
CA GLY A 171 11.18 25.30 31.81
C GLY A 171 10.08 24.26 31.90
N LEU A 172 9.25 24.34 32.95
CA LEU A 172 8.12 23.43 33.10
C LEU A 172 7.06 23.61 32.00
N ASN A 173 6.76 24.85 31.64
CA ASN A 173 5.78 25.16 30.59
C ASN A 173 6.25 24.69 29.21
N SER A 174 7.54 24.86 28.90
CA SER A 174 8.14 24.44 27.63
C SER A 174 8.10 22.93 27.49
N TYR A 175 8.43 22.20 28.56
CA TYR A 175 8.33 20.74 28.60
C TYR A 175 6.89 20.26 28.42
N ILE A 176 5.93 20.86 29.16
CA ILE A 176 4.51 20.53 29.04
C ILE A 176 4.00 20.78 27.62
N VAL A 177 4.36 21.90 26.99
CA VAL A 177 3.93 22.22 25.62
C VAL A 177 4.45 21.16 24.64
N VAL A 178 5.72 20.77 24.71
CA VAL A 178 6.27 19.73 23.83
C VAL A 178 5.55 18.40 24.04
N LEU A 179 5.35 17.98 25.29
CA LEU A 179 4.61 16.75 25.60
C LEU A 179 3.16 16.81 25.11
N LEU A 180 2.49 17.96 25.23
CA LEU A 180 1.13 18.15 24.74
C LEU A 180 1.05 18.01 23.22
N PHE A 181 2.00 18.57 22.45
CA PHE A 181 2.02 18.37 21.00
C PHE A 181 2.37 16.94 20.62
N LEU A 182 3.30 16.28 21.33
CA LEU A 182 3.59 14.86 21.10
C LEU A 182 2.37 13.98 21.39
N ALA A 183 1.69 14.22 22.53
CA ALA A 183 0.48 13.51 22.90
C ALA A 183 -0.66 13.82 21.91
N ALA A 184 -0.89 15.08 21.55
CA ALA A 184 -1.91 15.47 20.59
C ALA A 184 -1.61 14.98 19.16
N GLY A 185 -0.34 14.84 18.79
CA GLY A 185 0.06 14.25 17.51
C GLY A 185 -0.16 12.75 17.50
N GLN A 186 0.21 12.05 18.57
CA GLN A 186 -0.04 10.61 18.75
C GLN A 186 -1.54 10.31 18.83
N ILE A 187 -2.27 10.99 19.72
CA ILE A 187 -3.71 10.85 19.89
C ILE A 187 -4.40 11.36 18.64
N GLY A 188 -4.14 12.55 18.11
CA GLY A 188 -4.84 13.03 16.91
C GLY A 188 -4.53 12.21 15.64
N GLY A 189 -3.33 11.66 15.53
CA GLY A 189 -2.95 10.70 14.49
C GLY A 189 -3.64 9.35 14.63
N LYS A 190 -3.70 8.81 15.85
CA LYS A 190 -4.33 7.51 16.17
C LYS A 190 -5.83 7.59 16.49
N SER A 191 -6.38 8.74 16.83
CA SER A 191 -7.78 8.92 17.23
C SER A 191 -8.67 9.37 16.07
N PHE A 192 -8.11 9.71 14.92
CA PHE A 192 -8.86 9.57 13.67
C PHE A 192 -8.94 8.09 13.24
N HIS A 193 -7.92 7.29 13.58
CA HIS A 193 -8.04 5.83 13.53
C HIS A 193 -9.13 5.37 14.52
N ASP A 194 -9.19 5.89 15.77
CA ASP A 194 -10.21 5.52 16.79
C ASP A 194 -11.61 6.17 16.66
N SER A 195 -11.76 7.33 16.01
CA SER A 195 -13.08 7.91 15.71
C SER A 195 -13.63 7.45 14.36
N LEU A 196 -12.79 6.79 13.56
CA LEU A 196 -13.17 5.88 12.49
C LEU A 196 -12.94 4.42 12.91
N VAL A 197 -12.79 4.08 14.20
CA VAL A 197 -12.68 2.68 14.65
C VAL A 197 -14.02 1.94 14.48
N ASP A 198 -15.11 2.67 14.23
CA ASP A 198 -16.36 2.11 13.71
C ASP A 198 -16.39 1.95 12.17
N GLY A 199 -15.37 2.42 11.44
CA GLY A 199 -15.29 2.38 9.97
C GLY A 199 -14.08 1.65 9.36
N GLU A 200 -12.90 1.69 9.99
CA GLU A 200 -11.62 1.17 9.45
C GLU A 200 -11.06 -0.03 10.26
N HIS A 201 -11.77 -0.50 11.29
CA HIS A 201 -11.57 -1.85 11.84
C HIS A 201 -12.03 -2.97 10.89
N THR A 202 -12.64 -2.66 9.75
CA THR A 202 -12.98 -3.72 8.79
C THR A 202 -11.72 -4.32 8.19
N GLY A 203 -10.70 -3.57 7.77
CA GLY A 203 -9.53 -4.15 7.06
C GLY A 203 -8.71 -5.17 7.87
N VAL A 204 -8.10 -4.74 8.98
CA VAL A 204 -7.21 -5.61 9.78
C VAL A 204 -8.01 -6.64 10.60
N ALA A 205 -9.15 -6.28 11.17
CA ALA A 205 -9.97 -7.27 11.88
C ALA A 205 -10.64 -8.25 10.90
N GLN A 206 -10.99 -7.84 9.68
CA GLN A 206 -11.42 -8.77 8.62
C GLN A 206 -10.26 -9.64 8.16
N ILE A 207 -9.05 -9.12 8.00
CA ILE A 207 -7.88 -9.97 7.67
C ILE A 207 -7.63 -10.97 8.80
N GLN A 208 -7.62 -10.54 10.07
CA GLN A 208 -7.46 -11.44 11.22
C GLN A 208 -8.60 -12.46 11.31
N LYS A 209 -9.84 -12.05 11.06
CA LYS A 209 -10.99 -12.94 10.97
C LYS A 209 -10.84 -13.93 9.81
N GLN A 210 -10.46 -13.47 8.62
CA GLN A 210 -10.24 -14.31 7.44
C GLN A 210 -9.08 -15.29 7.66
N LEU A 211 -8.03 -14.88 8.38
CA LEU A 211 -6.95 -15.78 8.80
C LEU A 211 -7.45 -16.82 9.80
N ALA A 212 -8.24 -16.42 10.79
CA ALA A 212 -8.85 -17.34 11.75
C ALA A 212 -9.85 -18.30 11.08
N ASP A 213 -10.62 -17.83 10.10
CA ASP A 213 -11.55 -18.62 9.30
C ASP A 213 -10.77 -19.61 8.41
N TYR A 214 -9.64 -19.19 7.81
CA TYR A 214 -8.74 -20.07 7.07
C TYR A 214 -8.11 -21.16 7.96
N GLU A 215 -7.66 -20.82 9.18
CA GLU A 215 -7.10 -21.81 10.10
C GLU A 215 -8.14 -22.90 10.46
N LYS A 216 -9.41 -22.51 10.62
CA LYS A 216 -10.54 -23.41 10.90
C LYS A 216 -11.05 -24.15 9.67
N ALA A 217 -10.75 -23.67 8.46
CA ALA A 217 -11.25 -24.28 7.22
C ALA A 217 -10.74 -25.72 7.07
N PRO A 218 -11.61 -26.68 6.69
CA PRO A 218 -11.21 -28.06 6.48
C PRO A 218 -10.28 -28.16 5.26
N MET A 219 -9.31 -29.08 5.34
CA MET A 219 -8.54 -29.44 4.15
C MET A 219 -9.41 -30.27 3.21
N VAL A 220 -9.29 -30.02 1.92
CA VAL A 220 -9.95 -30.78 0.85
C VAL A 220 -8.92 -31.45 -0.04
N SER A 221 -9.24 -32.63 -0.57
CA SER A 221 -8.36 -33.31 -1.53
C SER A 221 -8.62 -32.78 -2.94
N ILE A 222 -7.59 -32.19 -3.55
CA ILE A 222 -7.64 -31.71 -4.94
C ILE A 222 -6.57 -32.46 -5.73
N ASP A 223 -6.99 -33.19 -6.76
CA ASP A 223 -6.06 -33.85 -7.66
C ASP A 223 -5.37 -32.81 -8.56
N LEU A 224 -4.06 -32.63 -8.43
CA LEU A 224 -3.29 -31.64 -9.20
C LEU A 224 -2.64 -32.25 -10.46
N LYS A 225 -2.84 -33.54 -10.74
CA LYS A 225 -2.18 -34.22 -11.85
C LYS A 225 -2.61 -33.64 -13.20
N GLY A 226 -1.61 -33.25 -13.99
CA GLY A 226 -1.81 -32.72 -15.35
C GLY A 226 -2.33 -31.28 -15.40
N SER A 227 -2.43 -30.59 -14.26
CA SER A 227 -2.81 -29.18 -14.22
C SER A 227 -1.60 -28.27 -14.44
N SER A 228 -1.85 -27.14 -15.09
CA SER A 228 -0.80 -26.17 -15.43
C SER A 228 -0.32 -25.42 -14.19
N ILE A 229 0.99 -25.19 -14.12
CA ILE A 229 1.66 -24.60 -12.95
C ILE A 229 2.42 -23.33 -13.34
N GLN A 230 2.39 -22.33 -12.48
CA GLN A 230 3.28 -21.16 -12.52
C GLN A 230 4.08 -21.07 -11.21
N GLY A 231 5.34 -20.61 -11.29
CA GLY A 231 6.27 -20.59 -10.17
C GLY A 231 7.10 -21.87 -10.06
N ASP A 232 7.82 -22.03 -8.95
CA ASP A 232 8.65 -23.22 -8.70
C ASP A 232 7.74 -24.43 -8.39
N PRO A 233 7.80 -25.54 -9.16
CA PRO A 233 7.03 -26.75 -8.88
C PRO A 233 7.24 -27.33 -7.48
N ASN A 234 8.39 -27.04 -6.85
CA ASN A 234 8.75 -27.49 -5.50
C ASN A 234 8.41 -26.47 -4.40
N ALA A 235 7.76 -25.35 -4.73
CA ALA A 235 7.39 -24.35 -3.75
C ALA A 235 6.52 -24.94 -2.62
N PRO A 236 6.81 -24.58 -1.34
CA PRO A 236 6.10 -25.12 -0.18
C PRO A 236 4.65 -24.64 -0.08
N ILE A 237 4.31 -23.49 -0.66
CA ILE A 237 2.95 -22.95 -0.65
C ILE A 237 2.30 -23.15 -2.03
N THR A 238 1.20 -23.90 -2.04
CA THR A 238 0.44 -24.17 -3.27
C THR A 238 -0.87 -23.39 -3.25
N ILE A 239 -1.08 -22.53 -4.26
CA ILE A 239 -2.34 -21.83 -4.51
C ILE A 239 -3.03 -22.50 -5.70
N VAL A 240 -4.12 -23.21 -5.47
CA VAL A 240 -4.97 -23.75 -6.55
C VAL A 240 -6.03 -22.71 -6.90
N LYS A 241 -6.13 -22.36 -8.18
CA LYS A 241 -7.11 -21.40 -8.70
C LYS A 241 -8.03 -22.08 -9.70
N PHE A 242 -9.30 -22.23 -9.36
CA PHE A 242 -10.36 -22.57 -10.30
C PHE A 242 -10.92 -21.30 -10.93
N ALA A 243 -10.85 -21.20 -12.26
CA ALA A 243 -11.15 -19.95 -12.94
C ALA A 243 -11.56 -20.08 -14.41
N ASP A 244 -12.13 -18.99 -14.91
CA ASP A 244 -12.46 -18.75 -16.31
C ASP A 244 -11.61 -17.58 -16.83
N PHE A 245 -11.15 -17.67 -18.08
CA PHE A 245 -10.44 -16.58 -18.77
C PHE A 245 -11.34 -15.40 -19.14
N ASN A 246 -12.64 -15.60 -19.34
CA ASN A 246 -13.63 -14.55 -19.61
C ASN A 246 -14.19 -13.87 -18.34
N CYS A 247 -13.80 -14.33 -17.14
CA CYS A 247 -14.30 -13.76 -15.88
C CYS A 247 -13.42 -12.59 -15.41
N GLY A 248 -14.02 -11.40 -15.26
CA GLY A 248 -13.32 -10.20 -14.77
C GLY A 248 -12.70 -10.38 -13.38
N HIS A 249 -13.42 -11.00 -12.44
CA HIS A 249 -12.87 -11.31 -11.11
C HIS A 249 -11.68 -12.28 -11.18
N CYS A 250 -11.71 -13.22 -12.13
CA CYS A 250 -10.58 -14.13 -12.34
C CYS A 250 -9.36 -13.39 -12.90
N MET A 251 -9.57 -12.43 -13.81
CA MET A 251 -8.53 -11.56 -14.35
C MET A 251 -7.88 -10.73 -13.24
N ASP A 252 -8.68 -10.04 -12.41
CA ASP A 252 -8.17 -9.28 -11.26
C ASP A 252 -7.34 -10.15 -10.32
N THR A 253 -7.83 -11.36 -10.05
CA THR A 253 -7.12 -12.35 -9.22
C THR A 253 -5.80 -12.79 -9.88
N SER A 254 -5.74 -12.92 -11.21
CA SER A 254 -4.48 -13.20 -11.92
C SER A 254 -3.45 -12.10 -11.71
N HIS A 255 -3.86 -10.82 -11.75
CA HIS A 255 -2.95 -9.70 -11.51
C HIS A 255 -2.39 -9.71 -10.09
N ILE A 256 -3.24 -9.99 -9.08
CA ILE A 256 -2.82 -10.15 -7.69
C ILE A 256 -1.83 -11.30 -7.57
N LEU A 257 -2.16 -12.47 -8.11
CA LEU A 257 -1.32 -13.65 -8.02
C LEU A 257 0.01 -13.51 -8.77
N LYS A 258 0.07 -12.76 -9.87
CA LYS A 258 1.32 -12.41 -10.56
C LYS A 258 2.25 -11.58 -9.66
N ARG A 259 1.71 -10.63 -8.88
CA ARG A 259 2.48 -9.88 -7.88
C ARG A 259 2.94 -10.79 -6.76
N VAL A 260 2.08 -11.68 -6.27
CA VAL A 260 2.44 -12.69 -5.25
C VAL A 260 3.60 -13.57 -5.72
N LEU A 261 3.58 -14.12 -6.94
CA LEU A 261 4.69 -14.93 -7.46
C LEU A 261 6.01 -14.15 -7.54
N ARG A 262 5.95 -12.88 -7.93
CA ARG A 262 7.13 -12.01 -8.01
C ARG A 262 7.71 -11.71 -6.63
N ASP A 263 6.86 -11.48 -5.63
CA ASP A 263 7.28 -11.02 -4.31
C ASP A 263 7.69 -12.18 -3.38
N TYR A 264 7.25 -13.40 -3.66
CA TYR A 264 7.60 -14.62 -2.92
C TYR A 264 8.28 -15.68 -3.83
N PRO A 265 9.42 -15.35 -4.46
CA PRO A 265 10.07 -16.24 -5.42
C PRO A 265 10.50 -17.56 -4.76
N GLY A 266 10.20 -18.69 -5.40
CA GLY A 266 10.51 -20.04 -4.89
C GLY A 266 9.63 -20.51 -3.72
N LEU A 267 8.83 -19.63 -3.11
CA LEU A 267 8.01 -19.95 -1.95
C LEU A 267 6.57 -20.29 -2.31
N VAL A 268 6.07 -19.75 -3.42
CA VAL A 268 4.68 -19.92 -3.88
C VAL A 268 4.66 -20.53 -5.29
N LYS A 269 3.77 -21.51 -5.50
CA LYS A 269 3.34 -21.94 -6.83
C LYS A 269 1.84 -21.80 -7.00
N ILE A 270 1.42 -21.51 -8.22
CA ILE A 270 0.02 -21.43 -8.61
C ILE A 270 -0.30 -22.62 -9.50
N VAL A 271 -1.33 -23.37 -9.14
CA VAL A 271 -1.91 -24.41 -9.99
C VAL A 271 -3.21 -23.89 -10.56
N TYR A 272 -3.32 -23.87 -11.88
CA TYR A 272 -4.54 -23.43 -12.55
C TYR A 272 -5.44 -24.63 -12.85
N LYS A 273 -6.74 -24.49 -12.53
CA LYS A 273 -7.79 -25.43 -12.84
C LYS A 273 -8.86 -24.72 -13.67
N ASN A 274 -9.16 -25.25 -14.84
CA ASN A 274 -10.17 -24.69 -15.72
C ASN A 274 -11.57 -24.89 -15.13
N PHE A 275 -12.32 -23.80 -14.99
CA PHE A 275 -13.75 -23.80 -14.70
C PHE A 275 -14.43 -22.84 -15.68
N PRO A 276 -14.59 -23.23 -16.95
CA PRO A 276 -15.22 -22.36 -17.94
C PRO A 276 -16.69 -22.13 -17.57
N LEU A 277 -17.12 -20.88 -17.52
CA LEU A 277 -18.51 -20.44 -17.33
C LEU A 277 -19.30 -20.56 -18.65
N ASP A 278 -19.19 -21.74 -19.26
CA ASP A 278 -19.72 -22.07 -20.58
C ASP A 278 -20.29 -23.49 -20.54
N ALA A 279 -21.61 -23.60 -20.71
CA ALA A 279 -22.34 -24.85 -20.62
C ALA A 279 -21.96 -25.87 -21.71
N ASN A 280 -21.26 -25.45 -22.77
CA ASN A 280 -20.81 -26.35 -23.84
C ASN A 280 -19.72 -27.35 -23.39
N CYS A 281 -18.96 -27.02 -22.34
CA CYS A 281 -17.92 -27.88 -21.78
C CYS A 281 -17.92 -27.95 -20.24
N ASN A 282 -18.79 -27.19 -19.56
CA ASN A 282 -18.95 -27.29 -18.11
C ASN A 282 -20.40 -27.60 -17.74
N ARG A 283 -20.64 -28.87 -17.38
CA ARG A 283 -21.96 -29.39 -16.96
C ARG A 283 -22.52 -28.74 -15.68
N LEU A 284 -21.70 -28.00 -14.91
CA LEU A 284 -22.12 -27.32 -13.69
C LEU A 284 -22.73 -25.93 -13.96
N VAL A 285 -22.61 -25.41 -15.19
CA VAL A 285 -23.14 -24.11 -15.58
C VAL A 285 -24.60 -24.27 -16.03
N GLN A 286 -25.52 -23.77 -15.21
CA GLN A 286 -26.97 -23.91 -15.45
C GLN A 286 -27.55 -22.82 -16.37
N SER A 287 -26.86 -21.68 -16.48
CA SER A 287 -27.31 -20.54 -17.29
C SER A 287 -26.40 -20.34 -18.51
N PRO A 288 -26.68 -21.02 -19.63
CA PRO A 288 -25.86 -20.92 -20.84
C PRO A 288 -25.93 -19.50 -21.42
N ARG A 289 -24.76 -18.99 -21.85
CA ARG A 289 -24.64 -17.78 -22.66
C ARG A 289 -24.31 -18.20 -24.09
N PRO A 290 -25.13 -17.88 -25.10
CA PRO A 290 -24.92 -18.33 -26.48
C PRO A 290 -23.59 -17.87 -27.10
N ASP A 291 -23.04 -16.76 -26.61
CA ASP A 291 -21.79 -16.12 -27.04
C ASP A 291 -20.59 -16.46 -26.12
N ALA A 292 -20.75 -17.43 -25.20
CA ALA A 292 -19.66 -17.88 -24.37
C ALA A 292 -18.49 -18.42 -25.20
N SER A 293 -17.28 -17.98 -24.88
CA SER A 293 -16.04 -18.42 -25.54
C SER A 293 -15.06 -19.08 -24.56
N SER A 294 -15.53 -19.41 -23.35
CA SER A 294 -14.67 -19.88 -22.26
C SER A 294 -14.13 -21.28 -22.53
N CYS A 295 -14.87 -22.14 -23.24
CA CYS A 295 -14.38 -23.46 -23.62
C CYS A 295 -13.17 -23.40 -24.57
N VAL A 296 -13.18 -22.45 -25.50
CA VAL A 296 -12.08 -22.26 -26.46
C VAL A 296 -10.85 -21.71 -25.75
N ALA A 297 -11.03 -20.75 -24.83
CA ALA A 297 -9.94 -20.22 -24.01
C ALA A 297 -9.31 -21.28 -23.10
N ALA A 298 -10.12 -22.10 -22.42
CA ALA A 298 -9.66 -23.21 -21.60
C ALA A 298 -8.86 -24.24 -22.42
N SER A 299 -9.36 -24.59 -23.62
CA SER A 299 -8.68 -25.50 -24.55
C SER A 299 -7.33 -24.93 -25.01
N ALA A 300 -7.27 -23.63 -25.33
CA ALA A 300 -6.05 -22.95 -25.71
C ALA A 300 -5.00 -23.01 -24.60
N ALA A 301 -5.38 -22.77 -23.34
CA ALA A 301 -4.48 -22.85 -22.21
C ALA A 301 -3.89 -24.26 -22.01
N ILE A 302 -4.73 -25.30 -22.08
CA ILE A 302 -4.28 -26.71 -21.99
C ILE A 302 -3.32 -27.05 -23.13
N CYS A 303 -3.62 -26.62 -24.36
CA CYS A 303 -2.77 -26.88 -25.51
C CYS A 303 -1.44 -26.13 -25.48
N ALA A 304 -1.42 -24.95 -24.87
CA ALA A 304 -0.19 -24.19 -24.64
C ALA A 304 0.71 -24.89 -23.62
N ASP A 305 0.13 -25.50 -22.59
CA ASP A 305 0.87 -26.21 -21.55
C ASP A 305 1.63 -27.42 -22.10
N LYS A 306 1.03 -28.14 -23.07
CA LYS A 306 1.70 -29.23 -23.81
C LYS A 306 2.96 -28.78 -24.56
N GLN A 307 3.13 -27.48 -24.78
CA GLN A 307 4.30 -26.88 -25.43
C GLN A 307 5.15 -26.04 -24.45
N ASN A 308 4.93 -26.16 -23.13
CA ASN A 308 5.57 -25.34 -22.09
C ASN A 308 5.35 -23.82 -22.26
N LYS A 309 4.24 -23.44 -22.91
CA LYS A 309 3.88 -22.05 -23.23
C LYS A 309 2.64 -21.56 -22.49
N PHE A 310 2.20 -22.30 -21.46
CA PHE A 310 1.06 -21.93 -20.63
C PHE A 310 1.16 -20.51 -20.05
N PRO A 311 2.28 -20.04 -19.45
CA PRO A 311 2.34 -18.69 -18.90
C PRO A 311 2.06 -17.59 -19.92
N ALA A 312 2.59 -17.71 -21.14
CA ALA A 312 2.39 -16.74 -22.21
C ALA A 312 0.92 -16.68 -22.66
N ILE A 313 0.31 -17.84 -22.90
CA ILE A 313 -1.09 -17.91 -23.32
C ILE A 313 -2.04 -17.52 -22.17
N TYR A 314 -1.73 -17.88 -20.94
CA TYR A 314 -2.48 -17.46 -19.75
C TYR A 314 -2.55 -15.93 -19.64
N GLU A 315 -1.40 -15.26 -19.74
CA GLU A 315 -1.34 -13.80 -19.68
C GLU A 315 -2.04 -13.16 -20.88
N GLY A 316 -1.82 -13.69 -22.08
CA GLY A 316 -2.46 -13.20 -23.31
C GLY A 316 -3.98 -13.34 -23.30
N LEU A 317 -4.53 -14.44 -22.78
CA LEU A 317 -5.98 -14.63 -22.66
C LEU A 317 -6.59 -13.61 -21.71
N TYR A 318 -5.99 -13.38 -20.54
CA TYR A 318 -6.49 -12.34 -19.62
C TYR A 318 -6.31 -10.93 -20.17
N LYS A 319 -5.23 -10.65 -20.90
CA LYS A 319 -5.04 -9.38 -21.62
C LYS A 319 -6.10 -9.18 -22.70
N ASN A 320 -6.52 -10.24 -23.39
CA ASN A 320 -7.64 -10.16 -24.33
C ASN A 320 -8.94 -9.77 -23.60
N THR A 321 -9.22 -10.37 -22.44
CA THR A 321 -10.40 -10.02 -21.60
C THR A 321 -10.36 -8.55 -21.16
N GLU A 322 -9.20 -8.07 -20.71
CA GLU A 322 -8.97 -6.67 -20.32
C GLU A 322 -9.27 -5.71 -21.49
N ASN A 323 -8.82 -6.06 -22.69
CA ASN A 323 -9.03 -5.29 -23.91
C ASN A 323 -10.37 -5.57 -24.62
N ARG A 324 -11.27 -6.33 -23.97
CA ARG A 324 -12.59 -6.71 -24.52
C ARG A 324 -12.52 -7.45 -25.86
N ILE A 325 -11.44 -8.20 -26.09
CA ILE A 325 -11.27 -9.08 -27.24
C ILE A 325 -11.85 -10.45 -26.88
N ALA A 326 -12.90 -10.88 -27.60
CA ALA A 326 -13.52 -12.19 -27.38
C ALA A 326 -12.54 -13.34 -27.68
N HIS A 327 -12.60 -14.44 -26.92
CA HIS A 327 -11.77 -15.64 -27.12
C HIS A 327 -12.31 -16.58 -28.22
N SER A 328 -12.58 -16.03 -29.40
CA SER A 328 -12.92 -16.81 -30.58
C SER A 328 -11.78 -17.74 -31.03
N PRO A 329 -12.06 -18.79 -31.83
CA PRO A 329 -11.02 -19.62 -32.45
C PRO A 329 -9.95 -18.79 -33.18
N ALA A 330 -10.34 -17.72 -33.87
CA ALA A 330 -9.40 -16.86 -34.59
C ALA A 330 -8.47 -16.08 -33.64
N SER A 331 -8.99 -15.52 -32.55
CA SER A 331 -8.18 -14.73 -31.62
C SER A 331 -7.24 -15.61 -30.79
N VAL A 332 -7.66 -16.81 -30.38
CA VAL A 332 -6.75 -17.74 -29.67
C VAL A 332 -5.66 -18.29 -30.58
N LEU A 333 -5.95 -18.54 -31.87
CA LEU A 333 -4.93 -18.93 -32.85
C LEU A 333 -3.94 -17.81 -33.13
N SER A 334 -4.43 -16.57 -33.26
CA SER A 334 -3.58 -15.39 -33.42
C SER A 334 -2.65 -15.20 -32.22
N LEU A 335 -3.19 -15.29 -31.00
CA LEU A 335 -2.41 -15.22 -29.78
C LEU A 335 -1.36 -16.34 -29.70
N ALA A 336 -1.74 -17.59 -29.99
CA ALA A 336 -0.80 -18.70 -30.00
C ALA A 336 0.35 -18.50 -31.02
N GLN A 337 0.03 -17.96 -32.19
CA GLN A 337 1.04 -17.65 -33.20
C GLN A 337 1.99 -16.53 -32.72
N GLN A 338 1.46 -15.48 -32.09
CA GLN A 338 2.25 -14.37 -31.54
C GLN A 338 3.21 -14.83 -30.44
N GLU A 339 2.76 -15.73 -29.56
CA GLU A 339 3.58 -16.29 -28.48
C GLU A 339 4.55 -17.41 -28.92
N GLY A 340 4.57 -17.70 -30.23
CA GLY A 340 5.51 -18.60 -30.87
C GLY A 340 5.23 -20.08 -30.60
N LEU A 341 3.95 -20.48 -30.52
CA LEU A 341 3.57 -21.89 -30.45
C LEU A 341 3.69 -22.56 -31.83
N ASP A 342 3.95 -23.87 -31.84
CA ASP A 342 3.79 -24.69 -33.04
C ASP A 342 2.31 -24.76 -33.38
N MET A 343 1.93 -24.08 -34.47
CA MET A 343 0.54 -23.92 -34.87
C MET A 343 -0.08 -25.21 -35.42
N ASN A 344 0.71 -26.17 -35.90
CA ASN A 344 0.19 -27.46 -36.34
C ASN A 344 -0.18 -28.32 -35.12
N GLN A 345 0.74 -28.40 -34.15
CA GLN A 345 0.49 -29.08 -32.88
C GLN A 345 -0.65 -28.42 -32.11
N PHE A 346 -0.70 -27.09 -32.09
CA PHE A 346 -1.72 -26.34 -31.36
C PHE A 346 -3.12 -26.55 -31.97
N ARG A 347 -3.27 -26.44 -33.30
CA ARG A 347 -4.55 -26.71 -33.98
C ARG A 347 -5.01 -28.15 -33.78
N SER A 348 -4.09 -29.12 -33.92
CA SER A 348 -4.40 -30.53 -33.68
C SER A 348 -4.79 -30.80 -32.22
N CYS A 349 -4.22 -30.05 -31.28
CA CYS A 349 -4.56 -30.16 -29.88
C CYS A 349 -5.97 -29.60 -29.59
N LEU A 350 -6.31 -28.43 -30.13
CA LEU A 350 -7.62 -27.79 -29.90
C LEU A 350 -8.80 -28.67 -30.33
N SER A 351 -8.63 -29.51 -31.36
CA SER A 351 -9.66 -30.45 -31.84
C SER A 351 -9.59 -31.83 -31.17
N SER A 352 -8.66 -32.05 -30.24
CA SER A 352 -8.44 -33.36 -29.63
C SER A 352 -9.47 -33.67 -28.54
N PRO A 353 -10.07 -34.88 -28.54
CA PRO A 353 -10.93 -35.34 -27.44
C PRO A 353 -10.22 -35.27 -26.08
N ALA A 354 -8.91 -35.51 -26.03
CA ALA A 354 -8.14 -35.47 -24.79
C ALA A 354 -8.15 -34.09 -24.09
N VAL A 355 -8.31 -33.00 -24.83
CA VAL A 355 -8.45 -31.66 -24.23
C VAL A 355 -9.81 -31.51 -23.57
N ARG A 356 -10.86 -32.02 -24.23
CA ARG A 356 -12.21 -32.03 -23.66
C ARG A 356 -12.28 -32.92 -22.42
N ASP A 357 -11.60 -34.06 -22.44
CA ASP A 357 -11.50 -34.96 -21.28
C ASP A 357 -10.76 -34.31 -20.10
N GLN A 358 -9.69 -33.55 -20.37
CA GLN A 358 -8.99 -32.78 -19.33
C GLN A 358 -9.90 -31.70 -18.72
N ILE A 359 -10.67 -30.96 -19.54
CA ILE A 359 -11.64 -29.96 -19.04
C ILE A 359 -12.69 -30.65 -18.18
N ASN A 360 -13.26 -31.77 -18.65
CA ASN A 360 -14.25 -32.54 -17.90
C ASN A 360 -13.69 -33.02 -16.56
N LYS A 361 -12.43 -33.49 -16.54
CA LYS A 361 -11.76 -33.91 -15.31
C LYS A 361 -11.61 -32.75 -14.32
N GLU A 362 -11.24 -31.55 -14.79
CA GLU A 362 -11.10 -30.38 -13.92
C GLU A 362 -12.46 -29.85 -13.43
N VAL A 363 -13.52 -29.98 -14.24
CA VAL A 363 -14.91 -29.74 -13.82
C VAL A 363 -15.36 -30.77 -12.78
N ASP A 364 -14.98 -32.03 -12.90
CA ASP A 364 -15.28 -33.07 -11.90
C ASP A 364 -14.50 -32.83 -10.60
N ASP A 365 -13.25 -32.38 -10.69
CA ASP A 365 -12.48 -31.95 -9.52
C ASP A 365 -13.17 -30.76 -8.83
N ALA A 366 -13.68 -29.79 -9.60
CA ALA A 366 -14.44 -28.66 -9.07
C ALA A 366 -15.77 -29.08 -8.41
N ALA A 367 -16.45 -30.09 -8.98
CA ALA A 367 -17.67 -30.65 -8.40
C ALA A 367 -17.41 -31.31 -7.02
N LYS A 368 -16.29 -32.03 -6.87
CA LYS A 368 -15.91 -32.69 -5.61
C LYS A 368 -15.65 -31.71 -4.47
N VAL A 369 -15.20 -30.50 -4.80
CA VAL A 369 -14.96 -29.42 -3.82
C VAL A 369 -16.05 -28.35 -3.84
N GLU A 370 -17.23 -28.67 -4.40
CA GLU A 370 -18.45 -27.86 -4.37
C GLU A 370 -18.25 -26.42 -4.88
N ILE A 371 -17.52 -26.26 -5.98
CA ILE A 371 -17.32 -24.94 -6.59
C ILE A 371 -18.57 -24.50 -7.35
N HIS A 372 -19.04 -23.30 -7.03
CA HIS A 372 -20.23 -22.68 -7.63
C HIS A 372 -19.96 -21.34 -8.30
N SER A 373 -18.75 -20.79 -8.16
CA SER A 373 -18.37 -19.49 -8.73
C SER A 373 -16.88 -19.44 -9.04
N THR A 374 -16.48 -18.45 -9.84
CA THR A 374 -15.07 -18.19 -10.11
C THR A 374 -14.72 -16.73 -9.77
N PRO A 375 -13.51 -16.47 -9.27
CA PRO A 375 -12.48 -17.45 -8.91
C PRO A 375 -12.78 -18.11 -7.56
N SER A 376 -12.39 -19.37 -7.44
CA SER A 376 -12.28 -20.08 -6.16
C SER A 376 -10.83 -20.46 -5.93
N LEU A 377 -10.30 -20.09 -4.77
CA LEU A 377 -8.91 -20.28 -4.39
C LEU A 377 -8.78 -21.25 -3.22
N PHE A 378 -7.77 -22.12 -3.30
CA PHE A 378 -7.36 -22.99 -2.22
C PHE A 378 -5.87 -22.79 -1.95
N ILE A 379 -5.51 -22.59 -0.69
CA ILE A 379 -4.12 -22.39 -0.27
C ILE A 379 -3.74 -23.56 0.64
N ASN A 380 -2.76 -24.37 0.23
CA ASN A 380 -2.39 -25.62 0.89
C ASN A 380 -3.62 -26.50 1.20
N ASN A 381 -4.42 -26.76 0.16
CA ASN A 381 -5.63 -27.59 0.22
C ASN A 381 -6.76 -27.06 1.11
N LYS A 382 -6.69 -25.82 1.61
CA LYS A 382 -7.79 -25.18 2.35
C LYS A 382 -8.46 -24.09 1.52
N PRO A 383 -9.80 -24.04 1.48
CA PRO A 383 -10.51 -22.97 0.76
C PRO A 383 -10.31 -21.63 1.47
N ILE A 384 -10.28 -20.56 0.69
CA ILE A 384 -10.57 -19.21 1.18
C ILE A 384 -11.91 -18.74 0.62
N GLN A 385 -12.40 -17.60 1.11
CA GLN A 385 -13.63 -17.00 0.60
C GLN A 385 -13.56 -16.82 -0.93
N SER A 386 -14.55 -17.35 -1.66
CA SER A 386 -14.66 -17.22 -3.12
C SER A 386 -14.83 -15.77 -3.56
N GLY A 387 -14.39 -15.45 -4.78
CA GLY A 387 -14.35 -14.10 -5.35
C GLY A 387 -12.93 -13.53 -5.41
N THR A 388 -12.78 -12.28 -5.87
CA THR A 388 -11.47 -11.63 -5.92
C THR A 388 -10.93 -11.42 -4.49
N PRO A 389 -9.80 -12.06 -4.12
CA PRO A 389 -9.27 -11.92 -2.77
C PRO A 389 -8.66 -10.52 -2.58
N LYS A 390 -8.68 -10.02 -1.33
CA LYS A 390 -7.87 -8.85 -0.98
C LYS A 390 -6.39 -9.24 -1.02
N GLU A 391 -5.57 -8.45 -1.71
CA GLU A 391 -4.12 -8.70 -1.82
C GLU A 391 -3.44 -8.68 -0.44
N ALA A 392 -3.82 -7.76 0.44
CA ALA A 392 -3.32 -7.69 1.81
C ALA A 392 -3.61 -8.96 2.62
N PHE A 393 -4.80 -9.57 2.45
CA PHE A 393 -5.14 -10.84 3.09
C PHE A 393 -4.25 -11.98 2.57
N LEU A 394 -4.08 -12.09 1.25
CA LEU A 394 -3.24 -13.14 0.66
C LEU A 394 -1.79 -13.05 1.14
N ARG A 395 -1.22 -11.84 1.17
CA ARG A 395 0.15 -11.61 1.67
C ARG A 395 0.30 -11.99 3.14
N ALA A 396 -0.61 -11.53 3.99
CA ALA A 396 -0.61 -11.85 5.41
C ALA A 396 -0.72 -13.37 5.65
N LEU A 397 -1.55 -14.06 4.87
CA LEU A 397 -1.68 -15.51 4.95
C LEU A 397 -0.40 -16.22 4.50
N ILE A 398 0.18 -15.83 3.37
CA ILE A 398 1.44 -16.40 2.87
C ILE A 398 2.57 -16.22 3.89
N GLU A 399 2.71 -15.03 4.46
CA GLU A 399 3.71 -14.75 5.50
C GLU A 399 3.49 -15.58 6.78
N SER A 400 2.23 -15.78 7.18
CA SER A 400 1.88 -16.68 8.29
C SER A 400 2.30 -18.13 8.00
N LEU A 401 2.09 -18.60 6.76
CA LEU A 401 2.46 -19.94 6.34
C LEU A 401 3.99 -20.11 6.25
N ILE A 402 4.72 -19.11 5.75
CA ILE A 402 6.18 -19.12 5.70
C ILE A 402 6.77 -19.29 7.10
N LYS A 403 6.22 -18.63 8.13
CA LYS A 403 6.70 -18.76 9.51
C LYS A 403 6.49 -20.15 10.13
N LYS A 404 5.63 -20.98 9.53
CA LYS A 404 5.31 -22.34 9.99
C LYS A 404 6.13 -23.42 9.27
N VAL A 405 6.83 -23.06 8.20
CA VAL A 405 7.79 -23.91 7.45
C VAL A 405 9.17 -23.69 8.04
#